data_AF-A0A645HZR9-F1
#
_entry.id   AF-A0A645HZR9-F1
#
_cell.length_a   1.000
_cell.length_b   1.000
_cell.length_c   1.000
_cell.angle_alpha   90.00
_cell.angle_beta   90.00
_cell.angle_gamma   90.00
#
_symmetry.space_group_name_H-M   'P 1'
#
loop_
_entity.id
_entity.type
_entity.pdbx_description
1 polymer ?
#
loop_
_entity_poly.entity_id
_entity_poly.type
_entity_poly.pdbx_seq_one_letter_code
_entity_poly.pdbx_strand_id
1 'polypeptide(L)'
;MGQLDPKQPAANHAEFIKIILSEIARCVCSTYGTLAGDFSGHNYASGRLDNQIYHKSILVDRNFWESEVLNRIFEVWFREYSLSQMRQAPPDRHTWFWDGFPHVDPGKEASAQEKRLANHTTTLAAECAKDGRDYMAVLRQRGKEIRLMREFGIPISDEKSTEQVKSEPDDGSEPVE
;
A
#
# COMPACT_ATOMS: atom_id res chain seq x y z
N MET A 1 40.09 37.50 -39.82
CA MET A 1 39.21 37.58 -38.63
C MET A 1 38.06 36.60 -38.82
N GLY A 2 38.23 35.36 -38.36
CA GLY A 2 37.12 34.41 -38.14
C GLY A 2 36.81 34.43 -36.66
N GLN A 3 36.20 35.52 -36.23
CA GLN A 3 35.95 35.90 -34.85
C GLN A 3 34.72 35.15 -34.36
N LEU A 4 34.93 34.07 -33.59
CA LEU A 4 33.94 33.37 -32.75
C LEU A 4 32.51 33.32 -33.32
N ASP A 5 32.15 32.23 -34.00
CA ASP A 5 30.77 31.88 -34.36
C ASP A 5 30.25 30.79 -33.40
N PRO A 6 29.80 31.14 -32.17
CA PRO A 6 29.32 30.18 -31.20
C PRO A 6 27.94 29.63 -31.64
N LYS A 7 27.95 28.47 -32.29
CA LYS A 7 26.74 27.73 -32.73
C LYS A 7 26.07 26.92 -31.62
N GLN A 8 26.35 27.24 -30.36
CA GLN A 8 25.87 26.46 -29.20
C GLN A 8 24.80 27.24 -28.43
N PRO A 9 23.75 26.56 -27.92
CA PRO A 9 23.47 25.13 -28.11
C PRO A 9 22.94 24.83 -29.52
N ALA A 10 23.38 23.71 -30.10
CA ALA A 10 22.84 23.20 -31.35
C ALA A 10 21.37 22.76 -31.19
N ALA A 11 20.62 22.68 -32.31
CA ALA A 11 19.19 22.31 -32.30
C ALA A 11 18.90 20.94 -31.64
N ASN A 12 19.87 20.04 -31.61
CA ASN A 12 19.78 18.71 -30.99
C ASN A 12 20.20 18.65 -29.52
N HIS A 13 20.56 19.78 -28.90
CA HIS A 13 21.04 19.80 -27.51
C HIS A 13 20.02 19.21 -26.52
N ALA A 14 18.73 19.50 -26.69
CA ALA A 14 17.69 18.96 -25.83
C ALA A 14 17.58 17.42 -25.91
N GLU A 15 17.70 16.86 -27.11
CA GLU A 15 17.69 15.41 -27.31
C GLU A 15 18.93 14.75 -26.67
N PHE A 16 20.09 15.38 -26.81
CA PHE A 16 21.31 14.93 -26.14
C PHE A 16 21.14 14.88 -24.61
N ILE A 17 20.63 15.95 -23.99
CA ILE A 17 20.38 15.98 -22.54
C ILE A 17 19.37 14.89 -22.12
N LYS A 18 18.31 14.67 -22.92
CA LYS A 18 17.34 13.61 -22.66
C LYS A 18 17.96 12.22 -22.67
N ILE A 19 18.87 11.94 -23.61
CA ILE A 19 19.62 10.67 -23.64
C ILE A 19 20.46 10.52 -22.38
N ILE A 20 21.24 11.53 -22.00
CA ILE A 20 22.08 11.48 -20.79
C ILE A 20 21.24 11.23 -19.53
N LEU A 21 20.12 11.92 -19.37
CA LEU A 21 19.22 11.70 -18.24
C LEU A 21 18.61 10.29 -18.27
N SER A 22 18.28 9.76 -19.44
CA SER A 22 17.78 8.39 -19.58
C SER A 22 18.83 7.35 -19.17
N GLU A 23 20.10 7.56 -19.52
CA GLU A 23 21.21 6.70 -19.12
C GLU A 23 21.39 6.69 -17.59
N ILE A 24 21.34 7.89 -16.97
CA ILE A 24 21.44 8.05 -15.51
C ILE A 24 20.25 7.38 -14.81
N ALA A 25 19.03 7.56 -15.32
CA ALA A 25 17.82 7.00 -14.72
C ALA A 25 17.89 5.47 -14.63
N ARG A 26 18.49 4.81 -15.64
CA ARG A 26 18.66 3.36 -15.65
C ARG A 26 19.52 2.85 -14.48
N CYS A 27 20.54 3.60 -14.08
CA CYS A 27 21.42 3.23 -12.97
C CYS A 27 20.70 3.19 -11.62
N VAL A 28 19.55 3.86 -11.49
CA VAL A 28 18.75 3.96 -10.27
C VAL A 28 17.36 3.31 -10.41
N CYS A 29 17.23 2.35 -11.32
CA CYS A 29 15.97 1.63 -11.58
C CYS A 29 14.77 2.55 -11.86
N SER A 30 15.01 3.69 -12.51
CA SER A 30 14.00 4.69 -12.83
C SER A 30 13.95 4.97 -14.34
N THR A 31 13.10 5.90 -14.76
CA THR A 31 12.97 6.34 -16.15
C THR A 31 13.21 7.84 -16.27
N TYR A 32 13.36 8.31 -17.51
CA TYR A 32 13.52 9.73 -17.80
C TYR A 32 12.38 10.57 -17.22
N GLY A 33 11.12 10.12 -17.35
CA GLY A 33 9.98 10.90 -16.87
C GLY A 33 10.08 11.21 -15.37
N THR A 34 10.38 10.19 -14.57
CA THR A 34 10.55 10.33 -13.13
C THR A 34 11.80 11.12 -12.74
N LEU A 35 12.93 10.88 -13.41
CA LEU A 35 14.19 11.58 -13.10
C LEU A 35 14.14 13.06 -13.49
N ALA A 36 13.63 13.37 -14.68
CA ALA A 36 13.58 14.72 -15.23
C ALA A 36 12.35 15.52 -14.75
N GLY A 37 11.35 14.84 -14.16
CA GLY A 37 10.05 15.44 -13.85
C GLY A 37 9.25 15.83 -15.10
N ASP A 38 9.57 15.22 -16.25
CA ASP A 38 8.98 15.56 -17.54
C ASP A 38 8.08 14.44 -18.05
N PHE A 39 6.78 14.65 -17.87
CA PHE A 39 5.72 13.75 -18.33
C PHE A 39 4.98 14.25 -19.57
N SER A 40 5.51 15.26 -20.27
CA SER A 40 4.84 15.87 -21.43
C SER A 40 4.53 14.88 -22.57
N GLY A 41 5.38 13.85 -22.73
CA GLY A 41 5.18 12.75 -23.69
C GLY A 41 4.41 11.55 -23.15
N HIS A 42 3.90 11.61 -21.92
CA HIS A 42 3.22 10.49 -21.27
C HIS A 42 1.71 10.70 -21.25
N ASN A 43 0.97 9.61 -21.45
CA ASN A 43 -0.40 9.51 -20.98
C ASN A 43 -0.40 8.86 -19.59
N TYR A 44 -1.56 8.75 -18.96
CA TYR A 44 -1.67 8.17 -17.63
C TYR A 44 -1.13 6.72 -17.56
N ALA A 45 -1.39 5.91 -18.59
CA ALA A 45 -0.94 4.52 -18.62
C ALA A 45 0.58 4.39 -18.77
N SER A 46 1.21 5.22 -19.62
CA SER A 46 2.67 5.20 -19.79
C SER A 46 3.40 5.81 -18.58
N GLY A 47 2.89 6.89 -17.99
CA GLY A 47 3.45 7.43 -16.75
C GLY A 47 3.39 6.43 -15.59
N ARG A 48 2.34 5.60 -15.54
CA ARG A 48 2.26 4.50 -14.56
C ARG A 48 3.29 3.41 -14.85
N LEU A 49 3.41 2.99 -16.11
CA LEU A 49 4.38 1.97 -16.51
C LEU A 49 5.81 2.39 -16.10
N ASP A 50 6.15 3.64 -16.34
CA ASP A 50 7.45 4.24 -16.00
C ASP A 50 7.80 4.10 -14.52
N ASN A 51 6.83 4.33 -13.63
CA ASN A 51 7.07 4.28 -12.18
C ASN A 51 7.06 2.84 -11.60
N GLN A 52 6.63 1.82 -12.36
CA GLN A 52 6.54 0.45 -11.83
C GLN A 52 7.91 -0.13 -11.46
N ILE A 53 8.93 0.10 -12.29
CA ILE A 53 10.27 -0.44 -12.03
C ILE A 53 10.86 0.19 -10.76
N TYR A 54 10.67 1.49 -10.59
CA TYR A 54 11.11 2.22 -9.41
C TYR A 54 10.38 1.76 -8.14
N HIS A 55 9.06 1.54 -8.20
CA HIS A 55 8.33 0.97 -7.06
C HIS A 55 8.81 -0.44 -6.70
N LYS A 56 9.21 -1.25 -7.70
CA LYS A 56 9.79 -2.58 -7.45
C LYS A 56 11.18 -2.49 -6.83
N SER A 57 12.02 -1.54 -7.23
CA SER A 57 13.34 -1.35 -6.59
C SER A 57 13.19 -0.93 -5.13
N ILE A 58 12.22 -0.06 -4.80
CA ILE A 58 11.91 0.30 -3.41
C ILE A 58 11.56 -0.93 -2.55
N LEU A 59 10.88 -1.94 -3.09
CA LEU A 59 10.60 -3.16 -2.33
C LEU A 59 11.88 -3.95 -2.00
N VAL A 60 12.84 -3.98 -2.93
CA VAL A 60 14.15 -4.61 -2.70
C VAL A 60 14.92 -3.82 -1.65
N ASP A 61 14.94 -2.49 -1.77
CA ASP A 61 15.59 -1.61 -0.81
C ASP A 61 14.98 -1.81 0.59
N ARG A 62 13.65 -1.79 0.72
CA ARG A 62 12.97 -2.05 2.00
C ARG A 62 13.41 -3.37 2.61
N ASN A 63 13.41 -4.46 1.84
CA ASN A 63 13.86 -5.76 2.34
C ASN A 63 15.32 -5.74 2.81
N PHE A 64 16.20 -5.05 2.08
CA PHE A 64 17.60 -4.86 2.49
C PHE A 64 17.71 -4.05 3.80
N TRP A 65 16.97 -2.95 3.91
CA TRP A 65 16.91 -2.15 5.13
C TRP A 65 16.38 -2.95 6.32
N GLU A 66 15.36 -3.76 6.11
CA GLU A 66 14.83 -4.68 7.13
C GLU A 66 15.92 -5.65 7.60
N SER A 67 16.55 -6.38 6.67
CA SER A 67 17.51 -7.44 7.02
C SER A 67 18.81 -6.90 7.62
N GLU A 68 19.38 -5.85 7.03
CA GLU A 68 20.72 -5.39 7.38
C GLU A 68 20.75 -4.38 8.51
N VAL A 69 19.67 -3.62 8.70
CA VAL A 69 19.64 -2.47 9.62
C VAL A 69 18.57 -2.67 10.69
N LEU A 70 17.29 -2.71 10.28
CA LEU A 70 16.18 -2.58 11.22
C LEU A 70 16.06 -3.81 12.14
N ASN A 71 16.26 -5.02 11.62
CA ASN A 71 16.19 -6.24 12.42
C ASN A 71 17.25 -6.26 13.53
N ARG A 72 18.48 -5.83 13.24
CA ARG A 72 19.56 -5.77 14.23
C ARG A 72 19.27 -4.74 15.33
N ILE A 73 18.75 -3.58 14.95
CA ILE A 73 18.33 -2.54 15.90
C ILE A 73 17.20 -3.07 16.78
N PHE A 74 16.19 -3.69 16.18
CA PHE A 74 15.05 -4.25 16.89
C PHE A 74 15.48 -5.35 17.86
N GLU A 75 16.38 -6.26 17.47
CA GLU A 75 16.86 -7.35 18.33
C GLU A 75 17.52 -6.80 19.61
N VAL A 76 18.41 -5.82 19.48
CA VAL A 76 19.09 -5.20 20.63
C VAL A 76 18.06 -4.48 21.51
N TRP A 77 17.19 -3.67 20.90
CA TRP A 77 16.14 -2.95 21.64
C TRP A 77 15.19 -3.91 22.37
N PHE A 78 14.75 -4.98 21.70
CA PHE A 78 13.79 -5.93 22.24
C PHE A 78 14.38 -6.74 23.39
N ARG A 79 15.67 -7.07 23.32
CA ARG A 79 16.41 -7.67 24.42
C ARG A 79 16.43 -6.77 25.66
N GLU A 80 16.79 -5.50 25.49
CA GLU A 80 16.82 -4.53 26.59
C GLU A 80 15.42 -4.31 27.19
N TYR A 81 14.40 -4.20 26.33
CA TYR A 81 13.02 -4.12 26.76
C TYR A 81 12.61 -5.35 27.59
N SER A 82 12.93 -6.55 27.11
CA SER A 82 12.62 -7.81 27.81
C SER A 82 13.27 -7.87 29.20
N LEU A 83 14.53 -7.45 29.30
CA LEU A 83 15.24 -7.33 30.58
C LEU A 83 14.56 -6.32 31.52
N SER A 84 14.14 -5.17 31.00
CA SER A 84 13.42 -4.15 31.80
C SER A 84 12.09 -4.66 32.35
N GLN A 85 11.43 -5.57 31.64
CA GLN A 85 10.15 -6.16 32.03
C GLN A 85 10.30 -7.42 32.89
N MET A 86 11.53 -7.85 33.20
CA MET A 86 11.84 -9.13 33.86
C MET A 86 11.15 -10.33 33.21
N ARG A 87 10.94 -10.28 31.89
CA ARG A 87 10.29 -11.34 31.12
C ARG A 87 11.27 -11.87 30.08
N GLN A 88 11.43 -13.19 30.03
CA GLN A 88 11.99 -13.82 28.84
C GLN A 88 10.88 -13.87 27.79
N ALA A 89 10.87 -12.90 26.89
CA ALA A 89 10.03 -12.99 25.71
C ALA A 89 10.70 -13.92 24.70
N PRO A 90 9.99 -14.92 24.15
CA PRO A 90 10.50 -15.63 22.98
C PRO A 90 10.74 -14.61 21.85
N PRO A 91 11.65 -14.89 20.91
CA PRO A 91 11.78 -14.06 19.72
C PRO A 91 10.48 -14.15 18.93
N ASP A 92 9.60 -13.18 19.13
CA ASP A 92 8.37 -13.07 18.39
C ASP A 92 8.69 -12.79 16.93
N ARG A 93 7.90 -13.37 16.02
CA ARG A 93 7.96 -13.03 14.60
C ARG A 93 7.50 -11.58 14.46
N HIS A 94 8.42 -10.67 14.20
CA HIS A 94 8.10 -9.29 13.86
C HIS A 94 7.98 -9.10 12.35
N THR A 95 7.31 -8.03 11.95
CA THR A 95 7.24 -7.57 10.56
C THR A 95 7.27 -6.05 10.56
N TRP A 96 7.84 -5.47 9.52
CA TRP A 96 7.82 -4.03 9.31
C TRP A 96 6.62 -3.66 8.44
N PHE A 97 5.98 -2.55 8.78
CA PHE A 97 4.92 -1.96 7.98
C PHE A 97 5.48 -0.71 7.30
N TRP A 98 5.41 -0.69 5.97
CA TRP A 98 5.86 0.42 5.15
C TRP A 98 4.68 1.02 4.40
N ASP A 99 4.81 2.28 3.99
CA ASP A 99 3.80 2.94 3.17
C ASP A 99 3.56 2.18 1.86
N GLY A 100 2.28 2.06 1.49
CA GLY A 100 1.85 1.41 0.27
C GLY A 100 2.13 2.20 -1.00
N PHE A 101 1.95 1.53 -2.14
CA PHE A 101 1.88 2.21 -3.44
C PHE A 101 0.40 2.34 -3.82
N PRO A 102 -0.18 3.55 -3.84
CA PRO A 102 -1.60 3.72 -4.09
C PRO A 102 -1.97 3.23 -5.49
N HIS A 103 -3.10 2.55 -5.62
CA HIS A 103 -3.63 2.21 -6.92
C HIS A 103 -4.25 3.45 -7.60
N VAL A 104 -4.22 3.48 -8.95
CA VAL A 104 -4.86 4.54 -9.76
C VAL A 104 -6.35 4.69 -9.47
N ASP A 105 -7.01 3.56 -9.25
CA ASP A 105 -8.45 3.43 -9.12
C ASP A 105 -8.72 2.85 -7.72
N PRO A 106 -8.97 3.71 -6.72
CA PRO A 106 -9.25 3.29 -5.35
C PRO A 106 -10.49 2.40 -5.26
N GLY A 107 -11.46 2.56 -6.17
CA GLY A 107 -12.65 1.72 -6.22
C GLY A 107 -12.32 0.29 -6.61
N LYS A 108 -11.52 0.10 -7.67
CA LYS A 108 -11.05 -1.25 -8.06
C LYS A 108 -10.19 -1.89 -6.99
N GLU A 109 -9.35 -1.11 -6.32
CA GLU A 109 -8.54 -1.60 -5.21
C GLU A 109 -9.42 -2.06 -4.05
N ALA A 110 -10.36 -1.24 -3.61
CA ALA A 110 -11.30 -1.58 -2.54
C ALA A 110 -12.12 -2.84 -2.89
N SER A 111 -12.70 -2.92 -4.09
CA SER A 111 -13.43 -4.12 -4.53
C SER A 111 -12.53 -5.36 -4.63
N ALA A 112 -11.27 -5.20 -5.00
CA ALA A 112 -10.31 -6.31 -5.01
C ALA A 112 -9.91 -6.74 -3.60
N GLN A 113 -9.77 -5.80 -2.66
CA GLN A 113 -9.52 -6.10 -1.24
C GLN A 113 -10.70 -6.85 -0.63
N GLU A 114 -11.92 -6.36 -0.83
CA GLU A 114 -13.17 -7.00 -0.38
C GLU A 114 -13.26 -8.45 -0.88
N LYS A 115 -13.11 -8.67 -2.20
CA LYS A 115 -13.16 -10.02 -2.78
C LYS A 115 -12.09 -10.96 -2.22
N ARG A 116 -10.87 -10.45 -2.01
CA ARG A 116 -9.74 -11.25 -1.48
C ARG A 116 -9.93 -11.62 -0.01
N LEU A 117 -10.54 -10.72 0.77
CA LEU A 117 -10.89 -10.99 2.17
C LEU A 117 -12.05 -11.98 2.25
N ALA A 118 -13.08 -11.79 1.43
CA ALA A 118 -14.27 -12.65 1.39
C ALA A 118 -13.95 -14.08 0.93
N ASN A 119 -13.01 -14.27 0.00
CA ASN A 119 -12.60 -15.59 -0.47
C ASN A 119 -11.40 -16.18 0.30
N HIS A 120 -10.95 -15.53 1.38
CA HIS A 120 -9.85 -15.96 2.23
C HIS A 120 -8.49 -16.15 1.52
N THR A 121 -8.28 -15.50 0.38
CA THR A 121 -6.96 -15.49 -0.30
C THR A 121 -6.00 -14.46 0.30
N THR A 122 -6.49 -13.61 1.20
CA THR A 122 -5.69 -12.67 1.99
C THR A 122 -6.21 -12.60 3.44
N THR A 123 -5.49 -11.86 4.29
CA THR A 123 -5.88 -11.59 5.67
C THR A 123 -5.97 -10.09 5.91
N LEU A 124 -6.70 -9.67 6.95
CA LEU A 124 -6.74 -8.26 7.36
C LEU A 124 -5.33 -7.74 7.70
N ALA A 125 -4.49 -8.58 8.32
CA ALA A 125 -3.09 -8.25 8.57
C ALA A 125 -2.34 -7.94 7.28
N ALA A 126 -2.48 -8.78 6.25
CA ALA A 126 -1.81 -8.58 4.97
C ALA A 126 -2.32 -7.36 4.18
N GLU A 127 -3.61 -7.06 4.23
CA GLU A 127 -4.15 -5.85 3.56
C GLU A 127 -3.80 -4.57 4.31
N CYS A 128 -3.92 -4.53 5.65
CA CYS A 128 -3.50 -3.36 6.42
C CYS A 128 -1.99 -3.10 6.29
N ALA A 129 -1.17 -4.16 6.24
CA ALA A 129 0.27 -4.04 6.05
C ALA A 129 0.65 -3.38 4.72
N LYS A 130 -0.12 -3.61 3.65
CA LYS A 130 0.10 -2.94 2.35
C LYS A 130 -0.10 -1.44 2.43
N ASP A 131 -0.91 -0.96 3.36
CA ASP A 131 -1.15 0.46 3.61
C ASP A 131 -0.26 1.02 4.74
N GLY A 132 0.72 0.26 5.22
CA GLY A 132 1.57 0.66 6.35
C GLY A 132 0.84 0.68 7.70
N ARG A 133 -0.29 -0.02 7.83
CA ARG A 133 -1.15 0.00 9.04
C ARG A 133 -1.09 -1.31 9.82
N ASP A 134 -1.08 -1.20 11.15
CA ASP A 134 -1.31 -2.34 12.04
C ASP A 134 -2.80 -2.70 12.10
N TYR A 135 -3.13 -3.93 11.72
CA TYR A 135 -4.50 -4.43 11.74
C TYR A 135 -5.12 -4.44 13.14
N MET A 136 -4.33 -4.67 14.19
CA MET A 136 -4.84 -4.67 15.56
C MET A 136 -5.23 -3.26 16.00
N ALA A 137 -4.46 -2.26 15.59
CA ALA A 137 -4.82 -0.85 15.80
C ALA A 137 -6.13 -0.49 15.07
N VAL A 138 -6.28 -0.91 13.81
CA VAL A 138 -7.51 -0.70 13.02
C VAL A 138 -8.71 -1.34 13.71
N LEU A 139 -8.61 -2.59 14.15
CA LEU A 139 -9.71 -3.29 14.83
C LEU A 139 -10.09 -2.63 16.16
N ARG A 140 -9.10 -2.25 16.99
CA ARG A 140 -9.35 -1.55 18.26
C ARG A 140 -10.07 -0.23 18.02
N GLN A 141 -9.60 0.55 17.06
CA GLN A 141 -10.21 1.83 16.69
C GLN A 141 -11.63 1.63 16.17
N ARG A 142 -11.85 0.65 15.29
CA ARG A 142 -13.18 0.33 14.77
C ARG A 142 -14.16 -0.08 15.87
N GLY A 143 -13.70 -0.89 16.84
CA GLY A 143 -14.50 -1.26 18.00
C GLY A 143 -14.90 -0.06 18.87
N LYS A 144 -13.98 0.90 19.05
CA LYS A 144 -14.26 2.16 19.75
C LYS A 144 -15.30 3.00 19.00
N GLU A 145 -15.15 3.13 17.68
CA GLU A 145 -16.10 3.85 16.83
C GLU A 145 -17.50 3.25 16.90
N ILE A 146 -17.63 1.92 16.79
CA ILE A 146 -18.91 1.22 16.91
C ILE A 146 -19.57 1.51 18.27
N ARG A 147 -18.80 1.46 19.37
CA ARG A 147 -19.33 1.76 20.70
C ARG A 147 -19.84 3.20 20.79
N LEU A 148 -19.08 4.17 20.29
CA LEU A 148 -19.47 5.58 20.28
C LEU A 148 -20.68 5.84 19.36
N MET A 149 -20.73 5.20 18.19
CA MET A 149 -21.87 5.30 17.28
C MET A 149 -23.16 4.82 17.95
N ARG A 150 -23.11 3.70 18.68
CA ARG A 150 -24.25 3.21 19.46
C ARG A 150 -24.66 4.17 20.57
N GLU A 151 -23.68 4.75 21.29
CA GLU A 151 -23.94 5.74 22.33
C GLU A 151 -24.62 7.02 21.80
N PHE A 152 -24.19 7.48 20.63
CA PHE A 152 -24.74 8.67 19.98
C PHE A 152 -25.96 8.40 19.08
N GLY A 153 -26.45 7.16 19.00
CA GLY A 153 -27.58 6.79 18.14
C GLY A 153 -27.31 6.92 16.63
N ILE A 154 -26.04 6.84 16.21
CA ILE A 154 -25.64 6.88 14.79
C ILE A 154 -25.83 5.48 14.18
N PRO A 155 -26.62 5.31 13.11
CA PRO A 155 -26.86 4.01 12.49
C PRO A 155 -25.58 3.36 11.95
N ILE A 156 -25.41 2.04 12.18
CA ILE A 156 -24.30 1.23 11.66
C ILE A 156 -24.81 0.41 10.46
N SER A 157 -24.12 0.51 9.31
CA SER A 157 -24.58 -0.06 8.03
C SER A 157 -24.82 -1.57 8.05
N ASP A 158 -24.06 -2.34 8.83
CA ASP A 158 -24.14 -3.82 8.84
C ASP A 158 -25.17 -4.39 9.82
N GLU A 159 -25.74 -3.58 10.72
CA GLU A 159 -26.78 -4.05 11.66
C GLU A 159 -28.17 -4.09 11.01
N LYS A 160 -28.38 -3.32 9.93
CA LYS A 160 -29.69 -3.24 9.26
C LYS A 160 -30.05 -4.47 8.42
N SER A 161 -29.10 -5.36 8.14
CA SER A 161 -29.33 -6.58 7.34
C SER A 161 -29.85 -7.76 8.17
N THR A 162 -29.76 -7.71 9.51
CA THR A 162 -30.16 -8.84 10.37
C THR A 162 -31.62 -8.76 10.83
N GLU A 163 -32.29 -7.62 10.73
CA GLU A 163 -33.69 -7.45 11.21
C GLU A 163 -34.77 -7.78 10.17
N GLN A 164 -34.43 -8.04 8.90
CA GLN A 164 -35.43 -8.34 7.85
C GLN A 164 -35.74 -9.83 7.63
N VAL A 165 -35.25 -10.73 8.48
CA VAL A 165 -35.62 -12.17 8.43
C VAL A 165 -36.43 -12.54 9.66
N LYS A 166 -37.67 -12.01 9.76
CA LYS A 166 -38.72 -12.56 10.62
C LYS A 166 -40.09 -12.01 10.21
N SER A 167 -40.79 -12.76 9.35
CA SER A 167 -42.17 -13.22 9.53
C SER A 167 -42.87 -13.43 8.17
N GLU A 168 -42.97 -14.67 7.72
CA GLU A 168 -44.19 -15.16 7.07
C GLU A 168 -44.65 -16.39 7.85
N PRO A 169 -45.94 -16.48 8.23
CA PRO A 169 -46.48 -17.67 8.87
C PRO A 169 -46.66 -18.78 7.83
N ASP A 170 -46.17 -19.96 8.20
CA ASP A 170 -46.40 -21.26 7.57
C ASP A 170 -47.91 -21.58 7.57
N ASP A 171 -48.57 -21.36 6.43
CA ASP A 171 -49.97 -21.77 6.22
C ASP A 171 -49.98 -23.22 5.74
N GLY A 172 -50.13 -24.12 6.72
CA GLY A 172 -50.22 -25.55 6.51
C GLY A 172 -51.46 -25.91 5.69
N SER A 173 -51.23 -26.60 4.57
CA SER A 173 -52.22 -27.47 3.96
C SER A 173 -51.55 -28.54 3.10
N GLU A 174 -51.19 -29.66 3.75
CA GLU A 174 -51.17 -30.93 3.04
C GLU A 174 -52.60 -31.36 2.73
N PRO A 175 -52.82 -32.00 1.58
CA PRO A 175 -53.60 -33.23 1.64
C PRO A 175 -52.87 -34.43 1.02
N VAL A 176 -53.03 -35.52 1.75
CA VAL A 176 -52.72 -36.92 1.50
C VAL A 176 -53.43 -37.44 0.23
N GLU A 177 -52.68 -37.93 -0.76
CA GLU A 177 -52.54 -39.33 -1.22
C GLU A 177 -51.68 -39.40 -2.50
#